data_AF-A0A0G1JEU4-F1
#
_entry.id   AF-A0A0G1JEU4-F1
#
_cell.length_a   1.000
_cell.length_b   1.000
_cell.length_c   1.000
_cell.angle_alpha   90.00
_cell.angle_beta   90.00
_cell.angle_gamma   90.00
#
_symmetry.space_group_name_H-M   'P 1'
#
loop_
_entity.id
_entity.type
_entity.pdbx_description
1 polymer ?
#
loop_
_entity_poly.entity_id
_entity_poly.type
_entity_poly.pdbx_seq_one_letter_code
_entity_poly.pdbx_strand_id
1 'polypeptide(L)'
;MDTNNEVVASISPEIAIDQRLPFYSGGLGVVEGDSARTAPKMGYNMVFVSLLAREGYYDQYIDENKMGIRYVRWEREQILNKMTIWPD
;
A
#
# COMPACT_ATOMS: atom_id res chain seq x y z
N MET A 1 16.51 -4.97 25.37
CA MET A 1 15.11 -4.69 25.73
C MET A 1 14.30 -5.90 25.28
N ASP A 2 13.45 -6.45 26.15
CA ASP A 2 12.59 -7.58 25.82
C ASP A 2 11.40 -7.05 25.01
N THR A 3 11.45 -7.20 23.69
CA THR A 3 10.46 -6.64 22.74
C THR A 3 9.26 -7.56 22.54
N ASN A 4 9.17 -8.70 23.25
CA ASN A 4 8.17 -9.74 22.98
C ASN A 4 6.72 -9.30 23.20
N ASN A 5 6.48 -8.13 23.79
CA ASN A 5 5.14 -7.58 23.99
C ASN A 5 4.95 -6.15 23.46
N GLU A 6 5.95 -5.59 22.79
CA GLU A 6 5.86 -4.24 22.23
C GLU A 6 5.39 -4.31 20.77
N VAL A 7 4.32 -3.60 20.46
CA VAL A 7 3.80 -3.46 19.10
C VAL A 7 4.40 -2.20 18.49
N VAL A 8 5.08 -2.32 17.35
CA VAL A 8 5.58 -1.16 16.60
C VAL A 8 4.57 -0.75 15.54
N ALA A 9 4.14 0.51 15.56
CA ALA A 9 3.28 1.07 14.52
C ALA A 9 4.12 1.81 13.47
N SER A 10 4.09 1.34 12.23
CA SER A 10 4.62 2.07 11.08
C SER A 10 3.51 2.89 10.43
N ILE A 11 3.74 4.19 10.26
CA ILE A 11 2.76 5.14 9.74
C ILE A 11 3.34 5.75 8.47
N SER A 12 2.68 5.51 7.34
CA SER A 12 3.11 6.00 6.03
C SER A 12 1.92 6.55 5.25
N PRO A 13 2.08 7.63 4.47
CA PRO A 13 1.01 8.14 3.61
C PRO A 13 0.58 7.14 2.53
N GLU A 14 1.44 6.19 2.17
CA GLU A 14 1.16 5.15 1.17
C GLU A 14 1.82 3.81 1.53
N ILE A 15 1.18 2.70 1.14
CA ILE A 15 1.72 1.34 1.29
C ILE A 15 1.34 0.51 0.07
N ALA A 16 2.33 0.00 -0.65
CA ALA A 16 2.15 -0.83 -1.83
C ALA A 16 1.90 -2.30 -1.45
N ILE A 17 0.72 -2.57 -0.90
CA ILE A 17 0.35 -3.92 -0.42
C ILE A 17 -0.14 -4.81 -1.58
N ASP A 18 -0.95 -4.25 -2.47
CA ASP A 18 -1.56 -4.94 -3.60
C ASP A 18 -1.71 -3.97 -4.78
N GLN A 19 -1.46 -4.43 -6.00
CA GLN A 19 -1.53 -3.58 -7.19
C GLN A 19 -2.96 -3.09 -7.52
N ARG A 20 -3.99 -3.72 -6.96
CA ARG A 20 -5.40 -3.29 -7.07
C ARG A 20 -5.72 -2.08 -6.18
N LEU A 21 -4.79 -1.68 -5.31
CA LEU A 21 -4.93 -0.55 -4.41
C LEU A 21 -4.16 0.65 -4.97
N PRO A 22 -4.82 1.57 -5.69
CA PRO A 22 -4.12 2.63 -6.38
C PRO A 22 -3.71 3.79 -5.46
N PHE A 23 -3.46 3.56 -4.16
CA PHE A 23 -3.11 4.64 -3.20
C PHE A 23 -1.61 4.74 -2.89
N TYR A 24 -0.74 4.16 -3.74
CA TYR A 24 0.71 4.34 -3.67
C TYR A 24 1.29 4.79 -5.02
N SER A 25 2.33 5.62 -5.02
CA SER A 25 2.80 6.34 -6.21
C SER A 25 4.24 6.06 -6.60
N GLY A 26 5.04 5.49 -5.70
CA GLY A 26 6.44 5.20 -6.00
C GLY A 26 7.19 4.44 -4.91
N GLY A 27 8.49 4.74 -4.79
CA GLY A 27 9.41 3.98 -3.95
C GLY A 27 9.07 3.98 -2.47
N LEU A 28 8.43 5.03 -1.94
CA LEU A 28 8.04 5.10 -0.54
C LEU A 28 7.03 4.00 -0.20
N GLY A 29 5.93 3.92 -0.95
CA GLY A 29 4.93 2.87 -0.77
C GLY A 29 5.48 1.47 -1.00
N VAL A 30 6.41 1.30 -1.95
CA VAL A 30 7.08 0.02 -2.22
C VAL A 30 7.93 -0.43 -1.03
N VAL A 31 8.77 0.45 -0.48
CA VAL A 31 9.59 0.14 0.70
C VAL A 31 8.71 -0.22 1.90
N GLU A 32 7.61 0.50 2.10
CA GLU A 32 6.68 0.23 3.19
C GLU A 32 5.92 -1.08 2.99
N GLY A 33 5.52 -1.39 1.75
CA GLY A 33 4.88 -2.65 1.39
C GLY A 33 5.82 -3.86 1.57
N ASP A 34 7.09 -3.73 1.21
CA ASP A 34 8.11 -4.76 1.42
C ASP A 34 8.41 -4.97 2.91
N SER A 35 8.42 -3.88 3.69
CA SER A 35 8.53 -3.94 5.15
C SER A 35 7.36 -4.71 5.76
N ALA A 36 6.13 -4.42 5.33
CA ALA A 36 4.91 -5.12 5.77
C ALA A 36 4.93 -6.61 5.40
N ARG A 37 5.48 -6.97 4.24
CA ARG A 37 5.63 -8.36 3.80
C ARG A 37 6.72 -9.13 4.53
N THR A 38 7.74 -8.42 5.03
CA THR A 38 8.92 -9.01 5.66
C THR A 38 8.76 -9.16 7.17
N ALA A 39 8.08 -8.20 7.81
CA ALA A 39 7.84 -8.19 9.26
C ALA A 39 7.37 -9.54 9.86
N PRO A 40 6.32 -10.20 9.34
CA PRO A 40 5.86 -11.47 9.90
C PRO A 40 6.87 -12.60 9.72
N LYS A 41 7.65 -12.61 8.61
CA LYS A 41 8.68 -13.62 8.34
C LYS A 41 9.87 -13.50 9.31
N MET A 42 10.08 -12.31 9.85
CA MET A 42 11.13 -12.02 10.83
C MET A 42 10.64 -12.10 12.29
N GLY A 43 9.36 -12.42 12.50
CA GLY A 43 8.76 -12.47 13.83
C GLY A 43 8.56 -11.09 14.47
N TYR A 44 8.52 -10.02 13.68
CA TYR A 44 8.26 -8.67 14.20
C TYR A 44 6.76 -8.44 14.44
N ASN A 45 6.43 -7.97 15.64
CA ASN A 45 5.07 -7.58 16.03
C ASN A 45 4.80 -6.14 15.59
N MET A 46 4.25 -5.96 14.39
CA MET A 46 4.09 -4.65 13.76
C MET A 46 2.66 -4.40 13.24
N VAL A 47 2.24 -3.14 13.31
CA VAL A 47 1.00 -2.65 12.69
C VAL A 47 1.36 -1.59 11.65
N PHE A 48 0.77 -1.69 10.47
CA PHE A 48 0.99 -0.76 9.36
C PHE A 48 -0.25 0.09 9.14
N VAL A 49 -0.10 1.42 9.16
CA VAL A 49 -1.21 2.38 9.07
C VAL A 49 -0.97 3.32 7.90
N SER A 50 -2.00 3.52 7.07
CA SER A 50 -1.93 4.41 5.92
C SER A 50 -3.26 5.07 5.58
N LEU A 51 -3.21 5.99 4.62
CA LEU A 51 -4.37 6.71 4.12
C LEU A 51 -5.03 5.93 2.98
N LEU A 52 -6.31 5.63 3.13
CA LEU A 52 -7.13 5.12 2.04
C LEU A 52 -7.62 6.29 1.18
N ALA A 53 -6.75 6.77 0.28
CA ALA A 53 -7.04 7.92 -0.57
C ALA A 53 -8.29 7.69 -1.44
N ARG A 54 -9.12 8.72 -1.65
CA ARG A 54 -10.35 8.56 -2.46
C ARG A 54 -10.06 8.35 -3.93
N GLU A 55 -9.07 9.11 -4.37
CA GLU A 55 -8.50 9.07 -5.71
C GLU A 55 -7.14 8.42 -5.59
N GLY A 56 -6.82 7.54 -6.54
CA GLY A 56 -5.54 6.89 -6.62
C GLY A 56 -4.55 7.62 -7.54
N TYR A 57 -3.46 6.94 -7.88
CA TYR A 57 -2.61 7.38 -8.99
C TYR A 57 -3.37 7.34 -10.33
N TYR A 58 -2.83 8.05 -11.30
CA TYR A 58 -3.36 8.15 -12.66
C TYR A 58 -2.63 7.20 -13.60
N ASP A 59 -3.33 6.77 -14.65
CA ASP A 59 -2.70 6.07 -15.76
C ASP A 59 -2.01 7.08 -16.68
N GLN A 60 -0.77 6.79 -17.03
CA GLN A 60 0.00 7.56 -18.00
C GLN A 60 -0.18 6.96 -19.39
N TYR A 61 -0.36 7.82 -20.40
CA TYR A 61 -0.44 7.39 -21.79
C TYR A 61 0.33 8.35 -22.70
N ILE A 62 0.72 7.85 -23.87
CA ILE A 62 1.37 8.68 -24.90
C ILE A 62 0.33 8.98 -25.97
N ASP A 63 0.16 10.26 -26.29
CA ASP A 63 -0.70 10.75 -27.37
C ASP A 63 0.00 11.87 -28.12
N GLU A 64 0.05 11.77 -29.45
CA GLU A 64 0.77 12.72 -30.32
C GLU A 64 2.19 13.09 -29.82
N ASN A 65 2.98 12.10 -29.36
CA ASN A 65 4.31 12.29 -28.76
C ASN A 65 4.34 13.15 -27.47
N LYS A 66 3.21 13.28 -26.78
CA LYS A 66 3.09 13.95 -25.49
C LYS A 66 2.63 12.96 -24.42
N MET A 67 3.05 13.22 -23.20
CA MET A 67 2.54 12.51 -22.03
C MET A 67 1.16 13.06 -21.65
N GLY A 68 0.17 12.19 -21.57
CA GLY A 68 -1.15 12.46 -21.02
C GLY A 68 -1.41 11.68 -19.74
N ILE A 69 -2.39 12.14 -18.96
CA ILE A 69 -2.83 11.46 -17.73
C ILE A 69 -4.32 11.13 -17.81
N ARG A 70 -4.70 9.98 -17.27
CA ARG A 70 -6.10 9.58 -17.08
C ARG A 70 -6.31 9.27 -15.61
N TYR A 71 -7.21 10.03 -14.96
CA TYR A 71 -7.61 9.75 -13.59
C TYR A 71 -8.38 8.43 -13.53
N VAL A 72 -7.91 7.51 -12.69
CA VAL A 72 -8.57 6.22 -12.44
C VAL A 72 -9.35 6.35 -11.15
N ARG A 73 -10.69 6.29 -11.28
CA ARG A 73 -11.55 6.11 -10.10
C ARG A 73 -11.57 4.63 -9.75
N TRP A 74 -11.47 4.33 -8.46
CA TRP A 74 -11.48 2.96 -7.95
C TRP A 74 -12.60 2.75 -6.94
N GLU A 75 -13.16 1.55 -6.92
CA GLU A 75 -14.29 1.16 -6.08
C GLU A 75 -13.79 0.73 -4.68
N ARG A 76 -13.50 1.72 -3.84
CA ARG A 76 -12.88 1.58 -2.51
C ARG A 76 -13.65 0.64 -1.59
N GLU A 77 -14.96 0.71 -1.68
CA GLU A 77 -15.93 -0.01 -0.86
C GLU A 77 -15.83 -1.52 -1.07
N GLN A 78 -15.37 -1.98 -2.23
CA GLN A 78 -15.21 -3.40 -2.56
C GLN A 78 -13.97 -4.03 -1.91
N ILE A 79 -12.99 -3.22 -1.47
CA ILE A 79 -11.70 -3.71 -0.97
C ILE A 79 -11.63 -3.74 0.57
N LEU A 80 -12.59 -3.12 1.26
CA LEU A 80 -12.64 -3.05 2.72
C LEU A 80 -13.08 -4.36 3.41
N ASN A 81 -13.73 -5.27 2.68
CA ASN A 81 -14.17 -6.54 3.25
C ASN A 81 -13.05 -7.57 3.23
N LYS A 82 -12.23 -7.57 4.29
CA LYS A 82 -11.18 -8.58 4.60
C LYS A 82 -10.36 -9.00 3.38
N MET A 83 -9.46 -8.13 2.97
CA MET A 83 -8.37 -8.54 2.11
C MET A 83 -7.40 -9.40 2.95
N THR A 84 -7.54 -10.73 2.87
CA THR A 84 -6.50 -11.65 3.36
C THR A 84 -5.36 -11.58 2.36
N ILE A 85 -4.39 -10.71 2.63
CA ILE A 85 -3.29 -10.38 1.71
C ILE A 85 -2.27 -11.51 1.58
N TRP A 86 -2.28 -12.47 2.51
CA TRP A 86 -1.35 -13.60 2.55
C TRP A 86 -2.12 -14.86 2.97
N PRO A 87 -2.09 -15.96 2.20
CA PRO A 87 -2.56 -17.25 2.71
C PRO A 87 -1.61 -17.76 3.80
N ASP A 88 -2.16 -18.53 4.74
CA ASP A 88 -1.41 -19.32 5.73
C ASP A 88 -0.43 -20.31 5.04
#